data_AF-A0A561VER7-F1
#
_entry.id   AF-A0A561VER7-F1
#
_cell.length_a   1.000
_cell.length_b   1.000
_cell.length_c   1.000
_cell.angle_alpha   90.00
_cell.angle_beta   90.00
_cell.angle_gamma   90.00
#
_symmetry.space_group_name_H-M   'P 1'
#
loop_
_entity.id
_entity.type
_entity.pdbx_description
1 polymer ?
#
loop_
_entity_poly.entity_id
_entity_poly.type
_entity_poly.pdbx_seq_one_letter_code
_entity_poly.pdbx_strand_id
1 'polypeptide(L)'
;MGVTVSAFRPLTLTTTGIYSARVTPLNSDTESFTGNPKIPSRPRDSGEPGWALTSRWPYGHGVTETANARKIAFATFVRRALDEARATRAWSGTEVSRRTGVSRQTINRWVRGDWASDPEAERVVAFCEGLGLNPAAAFAALGWDRAATGHRTGQPAPPMDPDVEALLRRLVDPNVSDAEKFHIRETIRYLAYRPTLPVDVRKRGNQAG
;
A
#
# COMPACT_ATOMS: atom_id res chain seq x y z
N MET A 1 31.16 58.55 -0.84
CA MET A 1 30.73 57.48 -1.75
C MET A 1 29.28 57.19 -1.45
N GLY A 2 28.38 57.61 -2.33
CA GLY A 2 26.94 57.41 -2.20
C GLY A 2 26.36 57.25 -3.60
N VAL A 3 25.51 56.26 -3.79
CA VAL A 3 24.76 56.09 -5.04
C VAL A 3 23.31 55.84 -4.69
N THR A 4 22.48 56.67 -5.28
CA THR A 4 21.04 56.84 -5.09
C THR A 4 20.20 55.87 -5.93
N VAL A 5 18.96 55.73 -5.46
CA VAL A 5 17.80 55.00 -6.00
C VAL A 5 17.30 55.53 -7.36
N SER A 6 16.61 54.66 -8.14
CA SER A 6 15.45 54.89 -9.05
C SER A 6 15.61 54.02 -10.33
N ALA A 7 14.61 53.41 -10.99
CA ALA A 7 13.18 53.68 -11.10
C ALA A 7 12.36 52.43 -11.55
N PHE A 8 11.06 52.48 -11.25
CA PHE A 8 9.87 51.82 -11.84
C PHE A 8 9.92 51.67 -13.40
N ARG A 9 9.21 50.78 -14.13
CA ARG A 9 7.76 50.43 -14.16
C ARG A 9 7.50 49.27 -15.20
N PRO A 10 6.26 48.90 -15.61
CA PRO A 10 5.69 47.55 -15.52
C PRO A 10 5.53 46.79 -16.87
N LEU A 11 5.22 45.49 -16.83
CA LEU A 11 4.68 44.74 -17.98
C LEU A 11 3.17 44.57 -17.84
N THR A 12 2.45 45.08 -18.83
CA THR A 12 1.00 45.08 -19.00
C THR A 12 0.47 43.72 -19.47
N LEU A 13 -0.64 43.29 -18.88
CA LEU A 13 -1.49 42.19 -19.34
C LEU A 13 -2.26 42.62 -20.59
N THR A 14 -2.22 41.81 -21.65
CA THR A 14 -3.15 41.91 -22.78
C THR A 14 -4.10 40.72 -22.74
N THR A 15 -5.34 40.98 -22.35
CA THR A 15 -6.50 40.11 -22.56
C THR A 15 -7.04 40.40 -23.96
N THR A 16 -7.09 39.39 -24.83
CA THR A 16 -7.89 39.44 -26.05
C THR A 16 -8.90 38.30 -25.99
N GLY A 17 -10.16 38.67 -25.74
CA GLY A 17 -11.30 37.77 -25.85
C GLY A 17 -11.70 37.56 -27.30
N ILE A 18 -12.25 36.38 -27.60
CA ILE A 18 -13.10 36.16 -28.77
C ILE A 18 -14.29 35.33 -28.31
N TYR A 19 -15.37 36.02 -27.96
CA TYR A 19 -16.73 35.52 -28.14
C TYR A 19 -17.21 36.05 -29.50
N SER A 20 -17.75 35.19 -30.35
CA SER A 20 -18.57 35.63 -31.48
C SER A 20 -19.82 34.76 -31.54
N ALA A 21 -20.93 35.34 -31.08
CA ALA A 21 -22.26 34.83 -31.30
C ALA A 21 -22.71 35.22 -32.73
N ARG A 22 -23.26 34.27 -33.48
CA ARG A 22 -24.24 34.57 -34.53
C ARG A 22 -25.42 33.64 -34.39
N VAL A 23 -26.59 34.26 -34.33
CA VAL A 23 -27.91 33.65 -34.19
C VAL A 23 -28.67 33.84 -35.52
N THR A 24 -29.51 32.84 -35.84
CA THR A 24 -30.75 32.81 -36.67
C THR A 24 -30.71 32.74 -38.21
N PRO A 25 -31.79 32.26 -38.91
CA PRO A 25 -33.01 31.52 -38.45
C PRO A 25 -33.49 30.32 -39.33
N LEU A 26 -34.45 29.56 -38.75
CA LEU A 26 -35.63 28.86 -39.29
C LEU A 26 -35.73 28.47 -40.79
N ASN A 27 -35.93 27.17 -41.09
CA ASN A 27 -36.95 26.76 -42.06
C ASN A 27 -37.57 25.39 -41.74
N SER A 28 -38.87 25.34 -41.93
CA SER A 28 -39.85 24.26 -41.72
C SER A 28 -39.89 23.29 -42.89
N ASP A 29 -40.28 22.03 -42.62
CA ASP A 29 -41.22 21.19 -43.38
C ASP A 29 -41.35 19.86 -42.61
N THR A 30 -42.42 19.66 -41.83
CA THR A 30 -43.60 18.84 -42.17
C THR A 30 -43.28 17.52 -42.86
N GLU A 31 -43.34 16.42 -42.11
CA GLU A 31 -44.17 15.28 -42.49
C GLU A 31 -44.58 14.46 -41.27
N SER A 32 -45.89 14.45 -41.06
CA SER A 32 -46.62 13.66 -40.08
C SER A 32 -46.84 12.26 -40.67
N PHE A 33 -46.55 11.19 -39.91
CA PHE A 33 -47.26 9.93 -40.09
C PHE A 33 -47.87 9.47 -38.77
N THR A 34 -49.20 9.47 -38.80
CA THR A 34 -50.17 9.10 -37.79
C THR A 34 -50.17 7.61 -37.49
N GLY A 35 -50.31 7.24 -36.21
CA GLY A 35 -50.46 5.84 -35.76
C GLY A 35 -50.83 5.68 -34.28
N ASN A 36 -52.01 6.19 -33.93
CA ASN A 36 -52.92 5.96 -32.78
C ASN A 36 -52.45 5.16 -31.52
N PRO A 37 -52.74 5.65 -30.28
CA PRO A 37 -52.55 4.94 -29.01
C PRO A 37 -53.83 4.23 -28.52
N LYS A 38 -53.72 3.02 -27.92
CA LYS A 38 -54.69 2.54 -26.90
C LYS A 38 -54.25 1.27 -26.13
N ILE A 39 -53.97 1.50 -24.84
CA ILE A 39 -54.37 0.74 -23.64
C ILE A 39 -53.70 -0.62 -23.32
N PRO A 40 -53.39 -0.89 -22.03
CA PRO A 40 -52.42 -1.88 -21.58
C PRO A 40 -53.09 -3.18 -21.16
N SER A 41 -52.36 -4.30 -21.23
CA SER A 41 -52.77 -5.57 -20.62
C SER A 41 -51.57 -6.48 -20.40
N ARG A 42 -50.95 -6.36 -19.23
CA ARG A 42 -50.65 -7.52 -18.38
C ARG A 42 -50.37 -7.08 -16.93
N PRO A 43 -51.14 -7.58 -15.96
CA PRO A 43 -50.91 -7.31 -14.55
C PRO A 43 -49.78 -8.20 -13.99
N ARG A 44 -49.20 -7.70 -12.89
CA ARG A 44 -48.16 -8.22 -12.00
C ARG A 44 -47.88 -9.73 -12.07
N ASP A 45 -46.59 -10.05 -11.94
CA ASP A 45 -46.20 -11.00 -10.91
C ASP A 45 -45.27 -10.36 -9.90
N SER A 46 -45.71 -10.46 -8.64
CA SER A 46 -45.04 -9.97 -7.46
C SER A 46 -44.33 -11.18 -6.90
N GLY A 47 -43.01 -11.25 -7.10
CA GLY A 47 -42.17 -12.30 -6.56
C GLY A 47 -40.79 -11.73 -6.42
N GLU A 48 -40.54 -11.01 -5.33
CA GLU A 48 -39.19 -10.87 -4.83
C GLU A 48 -38.80 -12.21 -4.19
N PRO A 49 -37.80 -12.92 -4.73
CA PRO A 49 -36.85 -13.60 -3.90
C PRO A 49 -35.68 -12.64 -3.73
N GLY A 50 -35.60 -12.05 -2.54
CA GLY A 50 -34.37 -11.44 -2.04
C GLY A 50 -33.28 -12.51 -2.02
N TRP A 51 -32.51 -12.60 -3.09
CA TRP A 51 -31.16 -13.12 -3.03
C TRP A 51 -30.23 -11.91 -3.02
N ALA A 52 -29.95 -11.45 -1.81
CA ALA A 52 -28.63 -10.94 -1.55
C ALA A 52 -27.67 -12.07 -1.93
N LEU A 53 -27.08 -12.02 -3.13
CA LEU A 53 -25.86 -12.75 -3.42
C LEU A 53 -24.77 -12.11 -2.56
N THR A 54 -24.77 -12.42 -1.28
CA THR A 54 -23.55 -12.56 -0.53
C THR A 54 -22.83 -13.72 -1.20
N SER A 55 -22.09 -13.43 -2.26
CA SER A 55 -21.12 -14.33 -2.87
C SER A 55 -19.95 -14.50 -1.90
N ARG A 56 -20.24 -15.06 -0.73
CA ARG A 56 -19.28 -15.55 0.24
C ARG A 56 -18.79 -16.91 -0.26
N TRP A 57 -17.99 -16.88 -1.32
CA TRP A 57 -17.19 -18.04 -1.72
C TRP A 57 -16.08 -18.24 -0.67
N PRO A 58 -15.94 -19.44 -0.07
CA PRO A 58 -15.01 -19.67 1.03
C PRO A 58 -13.52 -19.69 0.62
N TYR A 59 -13.21 -19.45 -0.66
CA TYR A 59 -11.84 -19.55 -1.20
C TYR A 59 -11.25 -18.22 -1.71
N GLY A 60 -11.98 -17.09 -1.65
CA GLY A 60 -11.57 -15.85 -2.34
C GLY A 60 -11.36 -14.59 -1.48
N HIS A 61 -11.70 -14.62 -0.19
CA HIS A 61 -11.91 -13.37 0.57
C HIS A 61 -10.64 -12.81 1.26
N GLY A 62 -9.58 -13.60 1.45
CA GLY A 62 -8.39 -13.15 2.18
C GLY A 62 -7.39 -12.33 1.35
N VAL A 63 -7.25 -12.64 0.07
CA VAL A 63 -6.23 -12.03 -0.80
C VAL A 63 -6.65 -10.62 -1.25
N THR A 64 -7.94 -10.41 -1.50
CA THR A 64 -8.48 -9.11 -1.89
C THR A 64 -8.53 -8.13 -0.72
N GLU A 65 -8.89 -8.59 0.47
CA GLU A 65 -8.92 -7.77 1.69
C GLU A 65 -7.52 -7.25 2.05
N THR A 66 -6.52 -8.13 2.01
CA THR A 66 -5.12 -7.75 2.28
C THR A 66 -4.53 -6.85 1.20
N ALA A 67 -4.89 -7.05 -0.08
CA ALA A 67 -4.49 -6.16 -1.18
C ALA A 67 -5.16 -4.78 -1.10
N ASN A 68 -6.44 -4.72 -0.73
CA ASN A 68 -7.15 -3.46 -0.53
C ASN A 68 -6.62 -2.69 0.68
N ALA A 69 -6.36 -3.38 1.79
CA ALA A 69 -5.71 -2.80 2.97
C ALA A 69 -4.33 -2.21 2.63
N ARG A 70 -3.53 -2.91 1.82
CA ARG A 70 -2.24 -2.41 1.30
C ARG A 70 -2.41 -1.14 0.46
N LYS A 71 -3.37 -1.13 -0.47
CA LYS A 71 -3.67 0.04 -1.30
C LYS A 71 -4.06 1.25 -0.46
N ILE A 72 -4.90 1.06 0.56
CA ILE A 72 -5.34 2.12 1.47
C ILE A 72 -4.17 2.64 2.32
N ALA A 73 -3.34 1.74 2.86
CA ALA A 73 -2.17 2.10 3.66
C ALA A 73 -1.17 2.94 2.85
N PHE A 74 -0.82 2.47 1.65
CA PHE A 74 0.08 3.20 0.77
C PHE A 74 -0.51 4.54 0.29
N ALA A 75 -1.79 4.58 -0.08
CA ALA A 75 -2.46 5.82 -0.45
C ALA A 75 -2.44 6.85 0.71
N THR A 76 -2.63 6.38 1.95
CA THR A 76 -2.56 7.24 3.15
C THR A 76 -1.16 7.76 3.39
N PHE A 77 -0.14 6.92 3.23
CA PHE A 77 1.27 7.33 3.28
C PHE A 77 1.57 8.43 2.26
N VAL A 78 1.18 8.24 0.99
CA VAL A 78 1.43 9.22 -0.07
C VAL A 78 0.69 10.54 0.19
N ARG A 79 -0.58 10.49 0.66
CA ARG A 79 -1.32 11.70 1.04
C ARG A 79 -0.59 12.48 2.13
N ARG A 80 -0.20 11.81 3.21
CA ARG A 80 0.53 12.42 4.33
C ARG A 80 1.86 13.05 3.87
N ALA A 81 2.62 12.33 3.04
CA ALA A 81 3.88 12.82 2.48
C ALA A 81 3.70 14.11 1.65
N LEU A 82 2.65 14.16 0.83
CA LEU A 82 2.33 15.36 0.03
C LEU A 82 1.85 16.53 0.90
N ASP A 83 1.06 16.27 1.92
CA ASP A 83 0.57 17.29 2.83
C ASP A 83 1.70 17.87 3.69
N GLU A 84 2.64 17.03 4.12
CA GLU A 84 3.86 17.47 4.81
C GLU A 84 4.76 18.32 3.90
N ALA A 85 4.96 17.90 2.65
CA ALA A 85 5.74 18.68 1.68
C ALA A 85 5.10 20.05 1.37
N ARG A 86 3.76 20.12 1.35
CA ARG A 86 3.02 21.38 1.23
C ARG A 86 3.19 22.25 2.47
N ALA A 87 3.04 21.68 3.67
CA ALA A 87 3.10 22.43 4.91
C ALA A 87 4.50 22.98 5.21
N THR A 88 5.53 22.20 4.95
CA THR A 88 6.92 22.55 5.31
C THR A 88 7.66 23.33 4.23
N ARG A 89 7.38 23.05 2.95
CA ARG A 89 8.15 23.59 1.82
C ARG A 89 7.30 24.29 0.76
N ALA A 90 5.98 24.41 0.98
CA ALA A 90 5.02 24.99 0.03
C ALA A 90 5.08 24.35 -1.36
N TRP A 91 5.41 23.05 -1.46
CA TRP A 91 5.54 22.37 -2.75
C TRP A 91 4.18 22.09 -3.39
N SER A 92 4.03 22.54 -4.63
CA SER A 92 2.88 22.17 -5.46
C SER A 92 3.05 20.76 -6.04
N GLY A 93 1.95 20.14 -6.50
CA GLY A 93 2.03 18.80 -7.11
C GLY A 93 2.93 18.73 -8.35
N THR A 94 3.08 19.85 -9.08
CA THR A 94 4.02 19.96 -10.20
C THR A 94 5.47 20.00 -9.72
N GLU A 95 5.72 20.70 -8.62
CA GLU A 95 7.06 20.78 -8.01
C GLU A 95 7.50 19.42 -7.44
N VAL A 96 6.59 18.69 -6.80
CA VAL A 96 6.86 17.31 -6.33
C VAL A 96 7.23 16.40 -7.51
N SER A 97 6.51 16.49 -8.63
CA SER A 97 6.81 15.67 -9.82
C SER A 97 8.20 15.98 -10.39
N ARG A 98 8.57 17.26 -10.45
CA ARG A 98 9.89 17.72 -10.92
C ARG A 98 11.04 17.25 -10.01
N ARG A 99 10.82 17.27 -8.69
CA ARG A 99 11.83 16.91 -7.67
C ARG A 99 12.03 15.40 -7.54
N THR A 100 10.95 14.64 -7.65
CA THR A 100 10.97 13.17 -7.45
C THR A 100 11.19 12.39 -8.74
N GLY A 101 11.06 13.02 -9.90
CA GLY A 101 11.09 12.34 -11.20
C GLY A 101 9.85 11.48 -11.48
N VAL A 102 8.90 11.41 -10.54
CA VAL A 102 7.65 10.64 -10.69
C VAL A 102 6.57 11.54 -11.28
N SER A 103 5.91 11.07 -12.35
CA SER A 103 4.86 11.86 -13.01
C SER A 103 3.68 12.13 -12.08
N ARG A 104 3.05 13.31 -12.23
CA ARG A 104 1.85 13.67 -11.46
C ARG A 104 0.69 12.69 -11.64
N GLN A 105 0.57 12.06 -12.81
CA GLN A 105 -0.43 11.03 -13.06
C GLN A 105 -0.18 9.79 -12.18
N THR A 106 1.07 9.34 -12.08
CA THR A 106 1.46 8.21 -11.23
C THR A 106 1.19 8.51 -9.75
N ILE A 107 1.58 9.70 -9.29
CA ILE A 107 1.32 10.14 -7.90
C ILE A 107 -0.19 10.18 -7.61
N ASN A 108 -0.99 10.76 -8.51
CA ASN A 108 -2.45 10.81 -8.34
C ASN A 108 -3.07 9.42 -8.32
N ARG A 109 -2.53 8.48 -9.09
CA ARG A 109 -2.99 7.07 -9.08
C ARG A 109 -2.69 6.41 -7.74
N TRP A 110 -1.51 6.64 -7.18
CA TRP A 110 -1.14 6.14 -5.85
C TRP A 110 -2.02 6.71 -4.74
N VAL A 111 -2.32 8.02 -4.78
CA VAL A 111 -3.22 8.69 -3.83
C VAL A 111 -4.63 8.10 -3.83
N ARG A 112 -5.11 7.66 -4.99
CA ARG A 112 -6.44 7.03 -5.16
C ARG A 112 -6.43 5.53 -4.83
N GLY A 113 -5.27 4.89 -4.75
CA GLY A 113 -5.17 3.44 -4.63
C GLY A 113 -5.63 2.67 -5.88
N ASP A 114 -5.84 3.37 -6.99
CA ASP A 114 -6.43 2.84 -8.23
C ASP A 114 -5.34 2.39 -9.22
N TRP A 115 -4.48 1.50 -8.75
CA TRP A 115 -3.44 0.89 -9.56
C TRP A 115 -3.73 -0.61 -9.78
N ALA A 116 -3.64 -1.04 -11.04
CA ALA A 116 -3.88 -2.42 -11.46
C ALA A 116 -2.69 -3.33 -11.13
N SER A 117 -1.48 -2.79 -11.24
CA SER A 117 -0.22 -3.48 -10.91
C SER A 117 0.47 -2.79 -9.75
N ASP A 118 1.19 -3.58 -8.95
CA ASP A 118 2.03 -3.09 -7.86
C ASP A 118 2.95 -1.95 -8.35
N PRO A 119 3.12 -0.85 -7.56
CA PRO A 119 4.01 0.24 -7.93
C PRO A 119 5.43 -0.25 -8.23
N GLU A 120 6.17 0.46 -9.09
CA GLU A 120 7.57 0.13 -9.33
C GLU A 120 8.43 0.56 -8.13
N ALA A 121 9.21 -0.36 -7.55
CA ALA A 121 10.02 -0.09 -6.36
C ALA A 121 10.97 1.09 -6.56
N GLU A 122 11.62 1.18 -7.72
CA GLU A 122 12.50 2.31 -8.08
C GLU A 122 11.77 3.66 -8.01
N ARG A 123 10.52 3.71 -8.49
CA ARG A 123 9.72 4.95 -8.43
C ARG A 123 9.30 5.30 -7.01
N VAL A 124 9.03 4.30 -6.17
CA VAL A 124 8.72 4.52 -4.75
C VAL A 124 9.95 5.07 -4.01
N VAL A 125 11.14 4.54 -4.31
CA VAL A 125 12.41 5.06 -3.77
C VAL A 125 12.64 6.50 -4.23
N ALA A 126 12.57 6.78 -5.53
CA ALA A 126 12.76 8.12 -6.08
C ALA A 126 11.76 9.15 -5.51
N PHE A 127 10.52 8.73 -5.27
CA PHE A 127 9.52 9.54 -4.57
C PHE A 127 9.92 9.86 -3.14
N CYS A 128 10.39 8.87 -2.38
CA CYS A 128 10.80 9.07 -0.99
C CYS A 128 12.07 9.94 -0.91
N GLU A 129 13.08 9.65 -1.72
CA GLU A 129 14.32 10.42 -1.78
C GLU A 129 14.08 11.88 -2.17
N GLY A 130 13.25 12.13 -3.18
CA GLY A 130 12.91 13.48 -3.62
C GLY A 130 12.12 14.30 -2.58
N LEU A 131 11.50 13.64 -1.60
CA LEU A 131 10.82 14.28 -0.47
C LEU A 131 11.65 14.29 0.83
N GLY A 132 12.79 13.60 0.85
CA GLY A 132 13.62 13.39 2.04
C GLY A 132 13.01 12.42 3.06
N LEU A 133 12.19 11.47 2.59
CA LEU A 133 11.53 10.45 3.41
C LEU A 133 12.30 9.13 3.37
N ASN A 134 12.17 8.31 4.41
CA ASN A 134 12.76 6.96 4.44
C ASN A 134 11.94 5.99 3.56
N PRO A 135 12.52 5.37 2.51
CA PRO A 135 11.82 4.40 1.66
C PRO A 135 11.26 3.19 2.41
N ALA A 136 11.85 2.81 3.54
CA ALA A 136 11.39 1.69 4.36
C ALA A 136 9.94 1.87 4.85
N ALA A 137 9.52 3.10 5.16
CA ALA A 137 8.15 3.39 5.58
C ALA A 137 7.14 3.17 4.44
N ALA A 138 7.51 3.49 3.20
CA ALA A 138 6.70 3.23 2.03
C ALA A 138 6.59 1.71 1.75
N PHE A 139 7.70 0.98 1.87
CA PHE A 139 7.72 -0.47 1.69
C PHE A 139 6.95 -1.22 2.78
N ALA A 140 6.96 -0.73 4.03
CA ALA A 140 6.12 -1.25 5.10
C ALA A 140 4.62 -1.06 4.79
N ALA A 141 4.23 0.12 4.28
CA ALA A 141 2.85 0.38 3.85
C ALA A 141 2.43 -0.50 2.65
N LEU A 142 3.39 -0.88 1.81
CA LEU A 142 3.22 -1.82 0.70
C LEU A 142 3.34 -3.29 1.14
N GLY A 143 3.68 -3.59 2.40
CA GLY A 143 3.91 -4.96 2.86
C GLY A 143 5.01 -5.70 2.08
N TRP A 144 5.91 -4.97 1.41
CA TRP A 144 7.06 -5.54 0.69
C TRP A 144 8.26 -5.78 1.60
N ASP A 145 8.21 -5.23 2.81
CA ASP A 145 9.21 -5.49 3.81
C ASP A 145 9.03 -6.91 4.38
N ARG A 146 9.75 -7.88 3.79
CA ARG A 146 9.85 -9.24 4.35
C ARG A 146 10.49 -9.26 5.74
N ALA A 147 11.21 -8.20 6.16
CA ALA A 147 11.70 -8.05 7.52
C ALA A 147 10.64 -7.44 8.46
N ALA A 148 9.70 -6.61 7.97
CA ALA A 148 8.57 -6.10 8.76
C ALA A 148 7.52 -7.15 9.11
N THR A 149 7.45 -8.28 8.38
CA THR A 149 6.67 -9.44 8.85
C THR A 149 7.19 -10.01 10.18
N GLY A 150 8.41 -9.68 10.59
CA GLY A 150 8.96 -9.97 11.92
C GLY A 150 8.67 -8.91 12.98
N HIS A 151 8.13 -7.75 12.62
CA HIS A 151 7.76 -6.68 13.55
C HIS A 151 6.24 -6.44 13.51
N ARG A 152 5.47 -7.52 13.67
CA ARG A 152 4.16 -7.39 14.34
C ARG A 152 4.46 -7.05 15.79
N THR A 153 4.57 -5.77 16.10
CA THR A 153 4.41 -5.26 17.46
C THR A 153 3.02 -5.69 17.96
N GLY A 154 2.96 -6.83 18.65
CA GLY A 154 1.73 -7.32 19.30
C GLY A 154 1.33 -8.77 19.05
N GLN A 155 2.05 -9.54 18.23
CA GLN A 155 1.87 -11.01 18.31
C GLN A 155 2.92 -11.54 19.29
N PRO A 156 2.53 -11.99 20.51
CA PRO A 156 3.50 -12.61 21.40
C PRO A 156 4.15 -13.75 20.63
N ALA A 157 5.48 -13.72 20.54
CA ALA A 157 6.22 -14.91 20.16
C ALA A 157 5.67 -16.07 20.99
N PRO A 158 5.52 -17.29 20.42
CA PRO A 158 5.20 -18.47 21.22
C PRO A 158 6.09 -18.43 22.48
N PRO A 159 5.53 -18.63 23.69
CA PRO A 159 6.29 -18.47 24.92
C PRO A 159 7.56 -19.31 24.80
N MET A 160 8.70 -18.63 24.78
CA MET A 160 9.99 -19.27 24.72
C MET A 160 10.15 -20.10 25.98
N ASP A 161 10.73 -21.29 25.85
CA ASP A 161 11.02 -22.12 27.01
C ASP A 161 11.84 -21.31 28.03
N PRO A 162 11.48 -21.33 29.33
CA PRO A 162 12.14 -20.50 30.34
C PRO A 162 13.65 -20.76 30.44
N ASP A 163 14.10 -21.99 30.15
CA ASP A 163 15.52 -22.33 30.18
C ASP A 163 16.25 -21.73 28.97
N VAL A 164 15.60 -21.71 27.80
CA VAL A 164 16.14 -21.06 26.60
C VAL A 164 16.24 -19.55 26.82
N GLU A 165 15.24 -18.94 27.46
CA GLU A 165 15.28 -17.53 27.82
C GLU A 165 16.40 -17.22 28.82
N ALA A 166 16.60 -18.06 29.83
CA ALA A 166 17.69 -17.93 30.79
C ALA A 166 19.07 -18.04 30.11
N LEU A 167 19.24 -18.97 29.16
CA LEU A 167 20.47 -19.11 28.38
C LEU A 167 20.76 -17.87 27.54
N LEU A 168 19.75 -17.33 26.84
CA LEU A 168 19.91 -16.10 26.06
C LEU A 168 20.27 -14.90 26.94
N ARG A 169 19.61 -14.75 28.10
CA ARG A 169 19.92 -13.71 29.08
C ARG A 169 21.37 -13.78 29.56
N ARG A 170 21.87 -14.99 29.82
CA ARG A 170 23.26 -15.23 30.26
C ARG A 170 24.28 -14.95 29.14
N LEU A 171 23.93 -15.22 27.89
CA LEU A 171 24.79 -14.94 26.73
C LEU A 171 24.96 -13.44 26.44
N VAL A 172 23.95 -12.62 26.75
CA VAL A 172 23.99 -11.16 26.54
C VAL A 172 24.48 -10.38 27.76
N ASP A 173 24.51 -10.99 28.95
CA ASP A 173 24.95 -10.33 30.18
C ASP A 173 26.45 -9.99 30.13
N PRO A 174 26.86 -8.70 30.23
CA PRO A 174 28.26 -8.29 30.20
C PRO A 174 29.08 -8.78 31.41
N ASN A 175 28.44 -9.18 32.51
CA ASN A 175 29.11 -9.67 33.71
C ASN A 175 29.50 -11.15 33.62
N VAL A 176 28.98 -11.87 32.63
CA VAL A 176 29.33 -13.28 32.38
C VAL A 176 30.61 -13.35 31.57
N SER A 177 31.56 -14.18 32.03
CA SER A 177 32.87 -14.33 31.40
C SER A 177 32.78 -14.85 29.95
N ASP A 178 33.74 -14.46 29.12
CA ASP A 178 33.78 -14.90 27.72
C ASP A 178 33.99 -16.42 27.59
N ALA A 179 34.76 -17.02 28.51
CA ALA A 179 34.95 -18.47 28.56
C ALA A 179 33.62 -19.22 28.78
N GLU A 180 32.77 -18.67 29.64
CA GLU A 180 31.47 -19.25 29.94
C GLU A 180 30.48 -19.06 28.79
N LYS A 181 30.43 -17.86 28.19
CA LYS A 181 29.64 -17.63 26.96
C LYS A 181 30.10 -18.52 25.81
N PHE A 182 31.41 -18.73 25.67
CA PHE A 182 31.97 -19.64 24.68
C PHE A 182 31.50 -21.07 24.92
N HIS A 183 31.57 -21.56 26.16
CA HIS A 183 31.10 -22.90 26.51
C HIS A 183 29.61 -23.07 26.19
N ILE A 184 28.76 -22.12 26.60
CA ILE A 184 27.32 -22.15 26.32
C ILE A 184 27.06 -22.20 24.80
N ARG A 185 27.73 -21.36 24.00
CA ARG A 185 27.56 -21.36 22.53
C ARG A 185 28.00 -22.67 21.91
N GLU A 186 29.10 -23.25 22.38
CA GLU A 186 29.62 -24.51 21.87
C GLU A 186 28.70 -25.69 22.21
N THR A 187 28.17 -25.73 23.43
CA THR A 187 27.17 -26.74 23.84
C THR A 187 25.91 -26.64 22.97
N ILE A 188 25.39 -25.42 22.75
CA ILE A 188 24.23 -25.21 21.88
C ILE A 188 24.53 -25.69 20.46
N ARG A 189 25.70 -25.34 19.91
CA ARG A 189 26.14 -25.78 18.58
C ARG A 189 26.21 -27.31 18.51
N TYR A 190 26.84 -27.96 19.48
CA TYR A 190 26.93 -29.41 19.54
C TYR A 190 25.55 -30.08 19.54
N LEU A 191 24.62 -29.57 20.37
CA LEU A 191 23.27 -30.12 20.46
C LEU A 191 22.46 -29.89 19.19
N ALA A 192 22.55 -28.69 18.59
CA ALA A 192 21.82 -28.31 17.39
C ALA A 192 22.23 -29.14 16.16
N TYR A 193 23.51 -29.53 16.08
CA TYR A 193 24.05 -30.29 14.94
C TYR A 193 24.33 -31.75 15.29
N ARG A 194 23.75 -32.27 16.38
CA ARG A 194 23.92 -33.67 16.74
C ARG A 194 23.34 -34.56 15.64
N PRO A 195 24.09 -35.55 15.12
CA PRO A 195 23.52 -36.57 14.23
C PRO A 195 22.39 -37.28 14.97
N THR A 196 21.18 -37.24 14.40
CA THR A 196 20.07 -38.06 14.91
C THR A 196 20.41 -39.51 14.60
N LEU A 197 20.76 -40.29 15.63
CA LEU A 197 20.91 -41.74 15.47
C LEU A 197 19.55 -42.30 15.00
N PRO A 198 19.52 -43.16 13.97
CA PRO A 198 18.29 -43.85 13.60
C PRO A 198 17.76 -44.57 14.84
N VAL A 199 16.53 -44.24 15.24
CA VAL A 199 15.81 -45.00 16.24
C VAL A 199 15.49 -46.34 15.58
N ASP A 200 16.33 -47.35 15.78
CA ASP A 200 16.02 -48.72 15.40
C ASP A 200 14.71 -49.09 16.06
N VAL A 201 13.67 -49.21 15.23
CA VAL A 201 12.35 -49.70 15.58
C VAL A 201 12.53 -51.15 16.03
N ARG A 202 12.76 -51.36 17.33
CA ARG A 202 12.62 -52.66 17.99
C ARG A 202 11.14 -53.05 18.01
N LYS A 203 10.59 -53.34 16.84
CA LYS A 203 9.39 -54.16 16.70
C LYS A 203 9.87 -55.60 16.51
N ARG A 204 10.38 -56.20 17.59
CA ARG A 204 10.72 -57.64 17.64
C ARG A 204 9.89 -58.28 18.74
N GLY A 205 8.95 -59.14 18.33
CA GLY A 205 8.42 -60.22 19.15
C GLY A 205 7.03 -60.02 19.75
N ASN A 206 5.98 -59.97 18.94
CA ASN A 206 4.72 -60.60 19.35
C ASN A 206 3.91 -61.08 18.14
N GLN A 207 4.41 -62.13 17.47
CA GLN A 207 3.60 -63.09 16.73
C GLN A 207 4.37 -64.42 16.72
N ALA A 208 3.97 -65.33 17.60
CA ALA A 208 4.13 -66.76 17.41
C ALA A 208 2.73 -67.34 17.56
N GLY A 209 2.22 -67.88 16.45
CA GLY A 209 1.14 -68.87 16.47
C GLY A 209 1.71 -70.27 16.72
#